data_AF-A0A5A9NSD1-F1
#
_entry.id   AF-A0A5A9NSD1-F1
#
_cell.length_a   1.000
_cell.length_b   1.000
_cell.length_c   1.000
_cell.angle_alpha   90.00
_cell.angle_beta   90.00
_cell.angle_gamma   90.00
#
_symmetry.space_group_name_H-M   'P 1'
#
loop_
_entity.id
_entity.type
_entity.pdbx_description
1 polymer ?
#
loop_
_entity_poly.entity_id
_entity_poly.type
_entity_poly.pdbx_seq_one_letter_code
_entity_poly.pdbx_strand_id
1 'polypeptide(L)'
;MEISTPPEDQELRNVIDKLAQFVARNGPEFEKMTMDKQKDNSKFSFLFGGEYFGYYKYKLAIEQGQHSSSHDDEFKMEVLCQPGTEAADTPPAMTLLPPPPIPPTTSSMEDLIQQSQWNLQQQEQHLLSLRQEQVTAAISLAMEQQTQKLLLETQLDMNEFDSLLQPIIDTCTKDAISAGKNWMFNNAKTPPHCELMSSHLRNRITAEGAHFELRLHLIYLTNDVLHHCQRKSQRDLLAALQKVVVPIYCTSFLAVEEDKQQKITRLLQLWEKNGYFDDITIQQLQSPALGLGQYQASLITEYAPGVQPIQMAFQQQIQALKTQHEEFVANLKQQQTAGGRCRRSRAAGTCRSRDKASIFHDFSTR
;
A
#
# COMPACT_ATOMS: atom_id res chain seq x y z
N MET A 1 -13.07 -0.98 28.74
CA MET A 1 -12.01 0.05 28.73
C MET A 1 -11.25 -0.05 30.04
N GLU A 2 -10.18 -0.84 30.08
CA GLU A 2 -9.25 -0.83 31.21
C GLU A 2 -8.22 0.30 31.04
N ILE A 3 -7.99 0.99 32.14
CA ILE A 3 -7.24 2.23 32.24
C ILE A 3 -5.76 1.96 31.92
N SER A 4 -5.24 2.58 30.86
CA SER A 4 -3.81 2.51 30.49
C SER A 4 -2.99 3.40 31.42
N THR A 5 -2.44 2.82 32.49
CA THR A 5 -1.55 3.54 33.41
C THR A 5 -0.23 3.92 32.72
N PRO A 6 0.18 5.20 32.74
CA PRO A 6 1.48 5.61 32.25
C PRO A 6 2.62 4.95 33.06
N PRO A 7 3.80 4.70 32.47
CA PRO A 7 4.95 4.22 33.22
C PRO A 7 5.31 5.19 34.36
N GLU A 8 5.61 4.66 35.55
CA GLU A 8 6.14 5.45 36.68
C GLU A 8 7.56 5.97 36.38
N ASP A 9 8.29 5.28 35.51
CA ASP A 9 9.60 5.71 35.03
C ASP A 9 9.47 6.81 33.97
N GLN A 10 9.90 8.01 34.34
CA GLN A 10 9.90 9.20 33.49
C GLN A 10 10.75 9.02 32.22
N GLU A 11 11.85 8.25 32.28
CA GLU A 11 12.67 7.97 31.09
C GLU A 11 11.92 7.07 30.11
N LEU A 12 11.30 5.99 30.61
CA LEU A 12 10.55 5.05 29.79
C LEU A 12 9.34 5.72 29.13
N ARG A 13 8.64 6.57 29.88
CA ARG A 13 7.54 7.38 29.34
C ARG A 13 8.01 8.31 28.23
N ASN A 14 9.15 8.98 28.40
CA ASN A 14 9.71 9.86 27.36
C ASN A 14 10.14 9.09 26.10
N VAL A 15 10.65 7.86 26.26
CA VAL A 15 11.00 6.99 25.12
C VAL A 15 9.75 6.58 24.36
N ILE A 16 8.69 6.13 25.06
CA ILE A 16 7.41 5.75 24.46
C ILE A 16 6.76 6.93 23.73
N ASP A 17 6.72 8.11 24.36
CA ASP A 17 6.13 9.32 23.78
C ASP A 17 6.88 9.78 22.52
N LYS A 18 8.22 9.79 22.56
CA LYS A 18 9.05 10.15 21.39
C LYS A 18 8.89 9.16 20.25
N LEU A 19 8.83 7.86 20.56
CA LEU A 19 8.65 6.84 19.54
C LEU A 19 7.26 6.94 18.91
N ALA A 20 6.21 7.12 19.71
CA ALA A 20 4.85 7.30 19.22
C ALA A 20 4.73 8.50 18.26
N GLN A 21 5.32 9.65 18.64
CA GLN A 21 5.33 10.83 17.77
C GLN A 21 6.15 10.63 16.49
N PHE A 22 7.27 9.92 16.59
CA PHE A 22 8.12 9.61 15.45
C PHE A 22 7.44 8.66 14.45
N VAL A 23 6.77 7.62 14.94
CA VAL A 23 6.00 6.68 14.12
C VAL A 23 4.77 7.36 13.52
N ALA A 24 4.07 8.22 14.26
CA ALA A 24 2.94 8.99 13.74
C ALA A 24 3.32 9.91 12.56
N ARG A 25 4.54 10.47 12.58
CA ARG A 25 5.03 11.39 11.54
C ARG A 25 5.60 10.68 10.30
N ASN A 26 6.28 9.56 10.50
CA ASN A 26 7.02 8.89 9.42
C ASN A 26 6.34 7.61 8.91
N GLY A 27 5.25 7.18 9.56
CA GLY A 27 4.46 6.02 9.16
C GLY A 27 4.82 4.73 9.91
N PRO A 28 3.94 3.71 9.83
CA PRO A 28 4.06 2.45 10.60
C PRO A 28 5.26 1.59 10.20
N GLU A 29 5.87 1.81 9.04
CA GLU A 29 7.11 1.11 8.63
C GLU A 29 8.28 1.39 9.60
N PHE A 30 8.30 2.57 10.21
CA PHE A 30 9.32 2.93 11.21
C PHE A 30 9.13 2.22 12.54
N GLU A 31 7.91 1.86 12.90
CA GLU A 31 7.65 1.00 14.06
C GLU A 31 8.29 -0.36 13.83
N LYS A 32 8.04 -0.97 12.66
CA LYS A 32 8.62 -2.26 12.27
C LYS A 32 10.14 -2.22 12.23
N MET A 33 10.73 -1.16 11.67
CA MET A 33 12.19 -0.99 11.66
C MET A 33 12.76 -0.84 13.08
N THR A 34 12.08 -0.12 13.96
CA THR A 34 12.53 0.06 15.36
C THR A 34 12.42 -1.25 16.12
N MET A 35 11.38 -2.04 15.90
CA MET A 35 11.25 -3.39 16.43
C MET A 35 12.42 -4.28 15.98
N ASP A 36 12.73 -4.33 14.69
CA ASP A 36 13.82 -5.18 14.18
C ASP A 36 15.20 -4.78 14.74
N LYS A 37 15.46 -3.47 14.88
CA LYS A 37 16.74 -2.94 15.39
C LYS A 37 16.88 -3.01 16.92
N GLN A 38 15.78 -3.00 17.67
CA GLN A 38 15.80 -2.89 19.15
C GLN A 38 15.24 -4.14 19.84
N LYS A 39 15.13 -5.27 19.14
CA LYS A 39 14.61 -6.54 19.69
C LYS A 39 15.32 -7.05 20.95
N ASP A 40 16.61 -6.73 21.11
CA ASP A 40 17.43 -7.17 22.24
C ASP A 40 17.54 -6.10 23.35
N ASN A 41 16.83 -4.97 23.22
CA ASN A 41 16.88 -3.85 24.17
C ASN A 41 15.66 -3.87 25.11
N SER A 42 15.90 -4.05 26.41
CA SER A 42 14.85 -4.10 27.43
C SER A 42 14.01 -2.82 27.53
N LYS A 43 14.53 -1.68 27.08
CA LYS A 43 13.81 -0.39 27.05
C LYS A 43 12.73 -0.33 25.96
N PHE A 44 12.77 -1.22 24.96
CA PHE A 44 11.77 -1.31 23.87
C PHE A 44 10.91 -2.58 23.96
N SER A 45 10.97 -3.30 25.09
CA SER A 45 10.18 -4.51 25.33
C SER A 45 8.67 -4.29 25.17
N PHE A 46 8.19 -3.07 25.43
CA PHE A 46 6.80 -2.69 25.23
C PHE A 46 6.33 -2.85 23.77
N LEU A 47 7.21 -2.74 22.76
CA LEU A 47 6.85 -2.95 21.35
C LEU A 47 6.54 -4.41 21.01
N PHE A 48 6.99 -5.36 21.84
CA PHE A 48 6.82 -6.81 21.61
C PHE A 48 5.73 -7.41 22.49
N GLY A 49 4.75 -6.61 22.90
CA GLY A 49 3.66 -7.05 23.78
C GLY A 49 3.98 -7.01 25.27
N GLY A 50 4.94 -6.17 25.69
CA GLY A 50 5.25 -5.93 27.09
C GLY A 50 4.23 -5.06 27.83
N GLU A 51 4.42 -4.93 29.15
CA GLU A 51 3.74 -3.89 29.95
C GLU A 51 4.01 -2.53 29.27
N TYR A 52 2.99 -1.67 29.15
CA TYR A 52 3.02 -0.40 28.41
C TYR A 52 2.82 -0.43 26.88
N PHE A 53 2.63 -1.61 26.25
CA PHE A 53 2.20 -1.65 24.83
C PHE A 53 0.88 -0.90 24.61
N GLY A 54 -0.08 -1.03 25.53
CA GLY A 54 -1.35 -0.29 25.50
C GLY A 54 -1.16 1.22 25.64
N TYR A 55 -0.22 1.68 26.46
CA TYR A 55 0.11 3.09 26.61
C TYR A 55 0.77 3.66 25.35
N TYR A 56 1.68 2.91 24.73
CA TYR A 56 2.28 3.26 23.44
C TYR A 56 1.21 3.39 22.33
N LYS A 57 0.30 2.42 22.20
CA LYS A 57 -0.80 2.49 21.24
C LYS A 57 -1.70 3.70 21.45
N TYR A 58 -2.06 3.99 22.71
CA TYR A 58 -2.85 5.16 23.06
C TYR A 58 -2.15 6.47 22.67
N LYS A 59 -0.85 6.60 22.98
CA LYS A 59 -0.05 7.76 22.60
C LYS A 59 0.09 7.91 21.08
N LEU A 60 0.35 6.80 20.38
CA LEU A 60 0.45 6.77 18.93
C LEU A 60 -0.88 7.19 18.27
N ALA A 61 -2.01 6.72 18.79
CA ALA A 61 -3.34 7.10 18.34
C ALA A 61 -3.64 8.60 18.58
N ILE A 62 -3.18 9.18 19.69
CA ILE A 62 -3.30 10.63 19.92
C ILE A 62 -2.47 11.44 18.92
N GLU A 63 -1.22 11.05 18.68
CA GLU A 63 -0.32 11.76 17.77
C GLU A 63 -0.78 11.61 16.30
N GLN A 64 -1.29 10.44 15.91
CA GLN A 64 -1.92 10.21 14.60
C GLN A 64 -3.28 10.94 14.49
N GLY A 65 -4.05 11.00 15.58
CA GLY A 65 -5.34 11.69 15.66
C GLY A 65 -5.24 13.22 15.61
N GLN A 66 -4.10 13.81 15.99
CA GLN A 66 -3.83 15.23 15.77
C GLN A 66 -3.50 15.58 14.31
N HIS A 67 -3.10 14.59 13.49
CA HIS A 67 -2.78 14.78 12.08
C HIS A 67 -3.83 14.22 11.09
N SER A 68 -4.75 13.39 11.56
CA SER A 68 -5.89 12.92 10.80
C SER A 68 -6.98 12.47 11.75
N SER A 69 -8.15 13.11 11.66
CA SER A 69 -9.37 12.63 12.29
C SER A 69 -9.71 11.21 11.80
N SER A 70 -9.87 10.31 12.78
CA SER A 70 -10.63 9.05 12.77
C SER A 70 -9.90 7.77 12.35
N HIS A 71 -9.47 7.02 13.38
CA HIS A 71 -9.02 5.61 13.39
C HIS A 71 -10.22 4.68 13.65
N ASP A 72 -10.14 3.41 13.26
CA ASP A 72 -10.03 2.31 14.23
C ASP A 72 -9.88 0.94 13.53
N ASP A 73 -8.82 0.25 13.91
CA ASP A 73 -8.45 -1.13 13.62
C ASP A 73 -8.42 -1.90 14.95
N GLU A 74 -8.84 -3.18 15.00
CA GLU A 74 -8.31 -4.09 16.03
C GLU A 74 -8.29 -5.56 15.60
N PHE A 75 -7.06 -6.07 15.45
CA PHE A 75 -6.63 -7.44 15.18
C PHE A 75 -6.93 -8.45 16.30
N LYS A 76 -7.10 -9.73 15.92
CA LYS A 76 -6.56 -10.86 16.72
C LYS A 76 -6.13 -12.06 15.86
N MET A 77 -5.00 -12.65 16.26
CA MET A 77 -4.18 -13.68 15.61
C MET A 77 -4.37 -15.05 16.28
N GLU A 78 -4.24 -16.16 15.53
CA GLU A 78 -3.66 -17.41 16.06
C GLU A 78 -3.10 -18.32 14.95
N VAL A 79 -1.99 -19.01 15.27
CA VAL A 79 -1.09 -19.78 14.39
C VAL A 79 -1.14 -21.27 14.76
N LEU A 80 -1.09 -22.18 13.78
CA LEU A 80 -0.47 -23.52 13.91
C LEU A 80 -0.07 -24.12 12.54
N CYS A 81 1.02 -24.87 12.54
CA CYS A 81 1.86 -25.25 11.39
C CYS A 81 1.61 -26.67 10.78
N GLN A 82 1.82 -26.76 9.44
CA GLN A 82 2.43 -27.85 8.60
C GLN A 82 1.68 -29.19 8.33
N PRO A 83 2.07 -30.06 7.34
CA PRO A 83 2.97 -29.95 6.15
C PRO A 83 2.45 -30.60 4.80
N GLY A 84 3.14 -30.35 3.65
CA GLY A 84 3.11 -31.11 2.35
C GLY A 84 1.85 -30.99 1.47
N THR A 85 1.80 -30.97 0.13
CA THR A 85 2.61 -31.55 -0.97
C THR A 85 2.19 -30.93 -2.33
N GLU A 86 3.10 -30.87 -3.30
CA GLU A 86 3.04 -30.76 -4.78
C GLU A 86 1.84 -30.16 -5.57
N ALA A 87 2.20 -29.15 -6.39
CA ALA A 87 1.81 -28.79 -7.77
C ALA A 87 0.42 -29.10 -8.36
N ALA A 88 -0.31 -28.05 -8.81
CA ALA A 88 -0.84 -27.90 -10.17
C ALA A 88 -1.53 -26.53 -10.40
N ASP A 89 -1.41 -26.06 -11.64
CA ASP A 89 -1.80 -24.79 -12.25
C ASP A 89 -3.34 -24.58 -12.30
N THR A 90 -3.87 -23.62 -11.52
CA THR A 90 -5.19 -22.97 -11.70
C THR A 90 -5.23 -21.66 -10.86
N PRO A 91 -5.94 -20.60 -11.30
CA PRO A 91 -6.11 -19.40 -10.49
C PRO A 91 -6.83 -19.77 -9.17
N PRO A 92 -6.37 -19.30 -8.00
CA PRO A 92 -6.88 -19.78 -6.73
C PRO A 92 -8.32 -19.30 -6.53
N ALA A 93 -9.28 -20.21 -6.60
CA ALA A 93 -10.58 -20.02 -5.99
C ALA A 93 -10.38 -20.06 -4.47
N MET A 94 -10.28 -18.88 -3.85
CA MET A 94 -10.19 -18.80 -2.39
C MET A 94 -11.51 -19.26 -1.78
N THR A 95 -11.41 -20.30 -0.96
CA THR A 95 -12.44 -20.75 -0.03
C THR A 95 -12.96 -19.57 0.79
N LEU A 96 -14.27 -19.33 0.71
CA LEU A 96 -15.02 -18.56 1.70
C LEU A 96 -14.63 -19.10 3.08
N LEU A 97 -13.92 -18.30 3.89
CA LEU A 97 -13.71 -18.63 5.29
C LEU A 97 -15.09 -18.84 5.94
N PRO A 98 -15.35 -19.99 6.59
CA PRO A 98 -16.61 -20.22 7.24
C PRO A 98 -16.78 -19.19 8.39
N PRO A 99 -18.01 -18.72 8.65
CA PRO A 99 -18.25 -17.80 9.75
C PRO A 99 -17.81 -18.45 11.08
N PRO A 100 -17.18 -17.70 11.99
CA PRO A 100 -16.77 -18.24 13.29
C PRO A 100 -18.00 -18.75 14.07
N PRO A 101 -17.87 -19.82 14.87
CA PRO A 101 -18.98 -20.32 15.67
C PRO A 101 -19.38 -19.26 16.69
N ILE A 102 -20.65 -18.86 16.66
CA ILE A 102 -21.22 -17.88 17.59
C ILE A 102 -21.24 -18.51 19.00
N PRO A 103 -20.53 -17.96 20.01
CA PRO A 103 -20.68 -18.41 21.39
C PRO A 103 -22.09 -18.05 21.89
N PRO A 104 -22.74 -18.92 22.70
CA PRO A 104 -24.08 -18.71 23.21
C PRO A 104 -24.06 -17.69 24.34
N THR A 105 -23.95 -16.41 24.00
CA THR A 105 -24.22 -15.30 24.92
C THR A 105 -25.06 -14.28 24.19
N THR A 106 -26.01 -13.68 24.89
CA THR A 106 -26.94 -12.65 24.42
C THR A 106 -26.19 -11.39 23.94
N SER A 107 -25.57 -11.43 22.77
CA SER A 107 -25.03 -10.24 22.11
C SER A 107 -26.19 -9.37 21.63
N SER A 108 -26.10 -8.07 21.90
CA SER A 108 -27.07 -7.12 21.37
C SER A 108 -27.02 -7.19 19.85
N MET A 109 -28.17 -6.97 19.22
CA MET A 109 -28.26 -6.86 17.77
C MET A 109 -27.35 -5.77 17.19
N GLU A 110 -27.15 -4.70 17.96
CA GLU A 110 -26.16 -3.66 17.67
C GLU A 110 -24.75 -4.25 17.57
N ASP A 111 -24.37 -5.14 18.49
CA ASP A 111 -23.05 -5.78 18.53
C ASP A 111 -22.82 -6.65 17.29
N LEU A 112 -23.86 -7.38 16.83
CA LEU A 112 -23.79 -8.21 15.62
C LEU A 112 -23.63 -7.36 14.35
N ILE A 113 -24.31 -6.22 14.27
CA ILE A 113 -24.15 -5.28 13.15
C ILE A 113 -22.75 -4.68 13.17
N GLN A 114 -22.27 -4.24 14.33
CA GLN A 114 -20.94 -3.67 14.49
C GLN A 114 -19.84 -4.68 14.14
N GLN A 115 -19.99 -5.94 14.56
CA GLN A 115 -19.06 -7.00 14.19
C GLN A 115 -19.07 -7.27 12.68
N SER A 116 -20.23 -7.27 12.04
CA SER A 116 -20.34 -7.44 10.59
C SER A 116 -19.71 -6.27 9.82
N GLN A 117 -19.88 -5.04 10.29
CA GLN A 117 -19.24 -3.85 9.71
C GLN A 117 -17.72 -3.93 9.82
N TRP A 118 -17.20 -4.32 10.98
CA TRP A 118 -15.78 -4.49 11.18
C TRP A 118 -15.20 -5.57 10.24
N ASN A 119 -15.87 -6.72 10.13
CA ASN A 119 -15.47 -7.78 9.20
C ASN A 119 -15.47 -7.31 7.74
N LEU A 120 -16.49 -6.55 7.31
CA LEU A 120 -16.56 -5.97 5.96
C LEU A 120 -15.37 -5.04 5.71
N GLN A 121 -15.06 -4.17 6.66
CA GLN A 121 -13.97 -3.20 6.54
C GLN A 121 -12.61 -3.89 6.38
N GLN A 122 -12.33 -4.93 7.17
CA GLN A 122 -11.10 -5.70 7.08
C GLN A 122 -10.97 -6.42 5.73
N GLN A 123 -12.05 -7.04 5.26
CA GLN A 123 -12.06 -7.72 3.95
C GLN A 123 -11.90 -6.72 2.80
N GLU A 124 -12.57 -5.57 2.86
CA GLU A 124 -12.43 -4.51 1.85
C GLU A 124 -10.99 -3.98 1.81
N GLN A 125 -10.39 -3.69 2.97
CA GLN A 125 -9.00 -3.23 3.05
C GLN A 125 -8.01 -4.26 2.48
N HIS A 126 -8.19 -5.55 2.82
CA HIS A 126 -7.38 -6.62 2.28
C HIS A 126 -7.50 -6.72 0.74
N LEU A 127 -8.73 -6.66 0.21
CA LEU A 127 -8.96 -6.67 -1.23
C LEU A 127 -8.36 -5.45 -1.94
N LEU A 128 -8.40 -4.27 -1.33
CA LEU A 128 -7.77 -3.08 -1.88
C LEU A 128 -6.24 -3.22 -1.93
N SER A 129 -5.63 -3.82 -0.91
CA SER A 129 -4.20 -4.14 -0.90
C SER A 129 -3.83 -5.13 -2.01
N LEU A 130 -4.57 -6.24 -2.12
CA LEU A 130 -4.33 -7.25 -3.15
C LEU A 130 -4.57 -6.70 -4.56
N ARG A 131 -5.57 -5.83 -4.74
CA ARG A 131 -5.80 -5.10 -5.99
C ARG A 131 -4.56 -4.29 -6.36
N GLN A 132 -3.97 -3.56 -5.41
CA GLN A 132 -2.78 -2.75 -5.69
C GLN A 132 -1.59 -3.62 -6.12
N GLU A 133 -1.38 -4.75 -5.45
CA GLU A 133 -0.32 -5.71 -5.80
C GLU A 133 -0.53 -6.29 -7.21
N GLN A 134 -1.73 -6.76 -7.53
CA GLN A 134 -2.04 -7.31 -8.86
C GLN A 134 -1.95 -6.27 -9.97
N VAL A 135 -2.38 -5.03 -9.73
CA VAL A 135 -2.22 -3.92 -10.68
C VAL A 135 -0.73 -3.64 -10.93
N THR A 136 0.08 -3.63 -9.88
CA THR A 136 1.52 -3.40 -9.97
C THR A 136 2.22 -4.51 -10.74
N ALA A 137 1.86 -5.78 -10.48
CA ALA A 137 2.37 -6.94 -11.21
C ALA A 137 1.97 -6.90 -12.70
N ALA A 138 0.72 -6.56 -13.01
CA ALA A 138 0.24 -6.46 -14.39
C ALA A 138 0.96 -5.36 -15.18
N ILE A 139 1.21 -4.20 -14.56
CA ILE A 139 2.00 -3.12 -15.16
C ILE A 139 3.44 -3.60 -15.42
N SER A 140 4.05 -4.26 -14.43
CA SER A 140 5.43 -4.76 -14.56
C SER A 140 5.55 -5.75 -15.72
N LEU A 141 4.59 -6.68 -15.84
CA LEU A 141 4.52 -7.63 -16.95
C LEU A 141 4.32 -6.92 -18.30
N ALA A 142 3.44 -5.93 -18.38
CA ALA A 142 3.20 -5.16 -19.61
C ALA A 142 4.45 -4.37 -20.04
N MET A 143 5.18 -3.78 -19.08
CA MET A 143 6.44 -3.10 -19.32
C MET A 143 7.54 -4.06 -19.81
N GLU A 144 7.60 -5.27 -19.26
CA GLU A 144 8.52 -6.31 -19.71
C GLU A 144 8.22 -6.73 -21.16
N GLN A 145 6.94 -6.99 -21.48
CA GLN A 145 6.51 -7.33 -22.84
C GLN A 145 6.84 -6.21 -23.83
N GLN A 146 6.62 -4.95 -23.45
CA GLN A 146 7.00 -3.79 -24.28
C GLN A 146 8.52 -3.73 -24.49
N THR A 147 9.31 -4.03 -23.46
CA THR A 147 10.77 -4.09 -23.57
C THR A 147 11.23 -5.20 -24.51
N GLN A 148 10.63 -6.39 -24.40
CA GLN A 148 10.90 -7.52 -25.31
C GLN A 148 10.55 -7.18 -26.77
N LYS A 149 9.43 -6.50 -27.00
CA LYS A 149 9.05 -6.01 -28.33
C LYS A 149 10.09 -5.04 -28.89
N LEU A 150 10.54 -4.06 -28.09
CA LEU A 150 11.57 -3.10 -28.51
C LEU A 150 12.91 -3.79 -28.81
N LEU A 151 13.30 -4.82 -28.05
CA LEU A 151 14.50 -5.62 -28.33
C LEU A 151 14.43 -6.30 -29.71
N LEU A 152 13.29 -6.91 -30.04
CA LEU A 152 13.10 -7.57 -31.33
C LEU A 152 13.09 -6.57 -32.50
N GLU A 153 12.48 -5.39 -32.30
CA GLU A 153 12.37 -4.35 -33.33
C GLU A 153 13.70 -3.65 -33.60
N THR A 154 14.47 -3.36 -32.55
CA THR A 154 15.72 -2.61 -32.66
C THR A 154 16.93 -3.48 -32.96
N GLN A 155 16.87 -4.78 -32.58
CA GLN A 155 18.00 -5.71 -32.63
C GLN A 155 19.26 -5.16 -31.93
N LEU A 156 19.07 -4.29 -30.94
CA LEU A 156 20.16 -3.68 -30.19
C LEU A 156 20.71 -4.69 -29.18
N ASP A 157 22.04 -4.88 -29.18
CA ASP A 157 22.69 -5.77 -28.21
C ASP A 157 22.83 -5.06 -26.86
N MET A 158 21.94 -5.38 -25.93
CA MET A 158 21.97 -4.81 -24.59
C MET A 158 23.16 -5.29 -23.75
N ASN A 159 23.80 -6.41 -24.10
CA ASN A 159 24.99 -6.88 -23.39
C ASN A 159 26.19 -5.95 -23.65
N GLU A 160 26.28 -5.38 -24.86
CA GLU A 160 27.28 -4.35 -25.16
C GLU A 160 27.07 -3.13 -24.26
N PHE A 161 25.81 -2.70 -24.09
CA PHE A 161 25.50 -1.59 -23.21
C PHE A 161 25.82 -1.94 -21.75
N ASP A 162 25.44 -3.12 -21.28
CA ASP A 162 25.74 -3.58 -19.91
C ASP A 162 27.25 -3.60 -19.62
N SER A 163 28.05 -4.02 -20.61
CA SER A 163 29.51 -4.00 -20.52
C SER A 163 30.09 -2.59 -20.39
N LEU A 164 29.41 -1.58 -20.95
CA LEU A 164 29.77 -0.17 -20.80
C LEU A 164 29.23 0.45 -19.50
N LEU A 165 28.10 -0.04 -19.00
CA LEU A 165 27.53 0.41 -17.73
C LEU A 165 28.34 -0.07 -16.53
N GLN A 166 28.96 -1.25 -16.60
CA GLN A 166 29.68 -1.82 -15.47
C GLN A 166 30.85 -0.92 -14.97
N PRO A 167 31.77 -0.42 -15.83
CA PRO A 167 32.79 0.53 -15.40
C PRO A 167 32.25 1.84 -14.84
N ILE A 168 31.08 2.30 -15.33
CA ILE A 168 30.40 3.50 -14.81
C ILE A 168 29.93 3.24 -13.38
N ILE A 169 29.31 2.08 -13.15
CA ILE A 169 28.82 1.68 -11.83
C ILE A 169 29.99 1.54 -10.85
N ASP A 170 31.08 0.90 -11.27
CA ASP A 170 32.21 0.60 -10.38
C ASP A 170 33.06 1.83 -10.06
N THR A 171 33.26 2.73 -11.03
CA THR A 171 34.28 3.79 -10.92
C THR A 171 33.80 5.21 -11.21
N CYS A 172 32.66 5.35 -11.90
CA CYS A 172 32.09 6.65 -12.29
C CYS A 172 33.09 7.66 -12.88
N THR A 173 34.07 7.17 -13.66
CA THR A 173 35.08 8.03 -14.28
C THR A 173 34.50 8.82 -15.44
N LYS A 174 35.10 9.98 -15.74
CA LYS A 174 34.72 10.81 -16.88
C LYS A 174 34.79 10.04 -18.20
N ASP A 175 35.78 9.17 -18.36
CA ASP A 175 35.97 8.37 -19.57
C ASP A 175 34.90 7.28 -19.69
N ALA A 176 34.54 6.61 -18.59
CA ALA A 176 33.45 5.64 -18.57
C ALA A 176 32.10 6.29 -18.92
N ILE A 177 31.79 7.44 -18.29
CA ILE A 177 30.57 8.23 -18.59
C ILE A 177 30.56 8.66 -20.06
N SER A 178 31.70 9.14 -20.57
CA SER A 178 31.81 9.55 -21.97
C SER A 178 31.64 8.39 -22.94
N ALA A 179 32.16 7.20 -22.62
CA ALA A 179 31.99 5.98 -23.41
C ALA A 179 30.51 5.57 -23.47
N GLY A 180 29.82 5.51 -22.32
CA GLY A 180 28.39 5.20 -22.25
C GLY A 180 27.55 6.20 -23.05
N LYS A 181 27.79 7.51 -22.89
CA LYS A 181 27.11 8.54 -23.69
C LYS A 181 27.35 8.33 -25.18
N ASN A 182 28.60 8.18 -25.61
CA ASN A 182 28.92 8.06 -27.02
C ASN A 182 28.22 6.84 -27.64
N TRP A 183 28.17 5.73 -26.91
CA TRP A 183 27.43 4.54 -27.34
C TRP A 183 25.94 4.84 -27.51
N MET A 184 25.30 5.51 -26.53
CA MET A 184 23.88 5.87 -26.63
C MET A 184 23.60 6.78 -27.84
N PHE A 185 24.46 7.78 -28.10
CA PHE A 185 24.30 8.65 -29.26
C PHE A 185 24.51 7.93 -30.60
N ASN A 186 25.45 6.98 -30.67
CA ASN A 186 25.69 6.20 -31.87
C ASN A 186 24.57 5.20 -32.18
N ASN A 187 23.85 4.75 -31.14
CA ASN A 187 22.76 3.79 -31.24
C ASN A 187 21.36 4.42 -31.22
N ALA A 188 21.24 5.73 -30.98
CA ALA A 188 20.00 6.50 -31.09
C ALA A 188 19.56 6.71 -32.55
N LYS A 189 19.29 5.60 -33.26
CA LYS A 189 18.95 5.61 -34.70
C LYS A 189 17.48 5.90 -34.97
N THR A 190 16.60 5.42 -34.11
CA THR A 190 15.14 5.61 -34.19
C THR A 190 14.55 5.81 -32.80
N PRO A 191 13.30 6.31 -32.67
CA PRO A 191 12.65 6.45 -31.37
C PRO A 191 12.60 5.13 -30.56
N PRO A 192 12.29 3.95 -31.14
CA PRO A 192 12.40 2.66 -30.44
C PRO A 192 13.77 2.38 -29.81
N HIS A 193 14.88 2.74 -30.48
CA HIS A 193 16.22 2.57 -29.90
C HIS A 193 16.40 3.45 -28.67
N CYS A 194 15.94 4.71 -28.75
CA CYS A 194 16.01 5.66 -27.65
C CYS A 194 15.19 5.20 -26.44
N GLU A 195 13.97 4.70 -26.70
CA GLU A 195 13.09 4.17 -25.67
C GLU A 195 13.66 2.93 -24.99
N LEU A 196 14.26 2.01 -25.76
CA LEU A 196 14.90 0.81 -25.23
C LEU A 196 16.08 1.16 -24.31
N MET A 197 17.02 1.99 -24.77
CA MET A 197 18.19 2.38 -23.98
C MET A 197 17.78 3.13 -22.69
N SER A 198 16.82 4.05 -22.79
CA SER A 198 16.33 4.83 -21.65
C SER A 198 15.57 3.95 -20.65
N SER A 199 14.74 3.03 -21.13
CA SER A 199 14.02 2.06 -20.29
C SER A 199 14.96 1.09 -19.60
N HIS A 200 16.05 0.67 -20.26
CA HIS A 200 17.07 -0.16 -19.66
C HIS A 200 17.77 0.53 -18.48
N LEU A 201 18.17 1.80 -18.66
CA LEU A 201 18.71 2.60 -17.56
C LEU A 201 17.71 2.72 -16.41
N ARG A 202 16.44 3.01 -16.71
CA ARG A 202 15.38 3.06 -15.69
C ARG A 202 15.30 1.76 -14.90
N ASN A 203 15.17 0.62 -15.58
CA ASN A 203 15.01 -0.69 -14.94
C ASN A 203 16.20 -1.03 -14.04
N ARG A 204 17.43 -0.70 -14.46
CA ARG A 204 18.65 -0.89 -13.64
C ARG A 204 18.66 -0.01 -12.39
N ILE A 205 18.22 1.25 -12.50
CA ILE A 205 18.20 2.22 -11.39
C ILE A 205 17.07 1.91 -10.40
N THR A 206 15.88 1.55 -10.89
CA THR A 206 14.68 1.36 -10.07
C THR A 206 14.53 -0.06 -9.49
N ALA A 207 15.48 -0.96 -9.77
CA ALA A 207 15.45 -2.31 -9.22
C ALA A 207 15.53 -2.30 -7.68
N GLU A 208 14.77 -3.19 -7.02
CA GLU A 208 14.70 -3.28 -5.56
C GLU A 208 16.08 -3.52 -4.91
N GLY A 209 16.96 -4.28 -5.57
CA GLY A 209 18.32 -4.55 -5.10
C GLY A 209 19.39 -3.53 -5.53
N ALA A 210 19.03 -2.46 -6.24
CA ALA A 210 20.00 -1.47 -6.73
C ALA A 210 20.58 -0.64 -5.57
N HIS A 211 21.88 -0.77 -5.31
CA HIS A 211 22.59 0.01 -4.31
C HIS A 211 22.78 1.48 -4.74
N PHE A 212 23.09 2.36 -3.77
CA PHE A 212 23.10 3.80 -3.97
C PHE A 212 24.08 4.28 -5.05
N GLU A 213 25.31 3.74 -5.06
CA GLU A 213 26.37 4.14 -5.98
C GLU A 213 25.96 3.84 -7.43
N LEU A 214 25.43 2.66 -7.72
CA LEU A 214 24.84 2.31 -9.02
C LEU A 214 23.79 3.35 -9.45
N ARG A 215 22.83 3.67 -8.57
CA ARG A 215 21.77 4.63 -8.89
C ARG A 215 22.35 6.00 -9.22
N LEU A 216 23.24 6.51 -8.36
CA LEU A 216 23.85 7.82 -8.52
C LEU A 216 24.70 7.91 -9.80
N HIS A 217 25.54 6.91 -10.05
CA HIS A 217 26.46 6.90 -11.20
C HIS A 217 25.69 6.79 -12.53
N LEU A 218 24.63 5.98 -12.59
CA LEU A 218 23.79 5.90 -13.78
C LEU A 218 22.94 7.18 -13.98
N ILE A 219 22.53 7.86 -12.91
CA ILE A 219 21.90 9.19 -13.04
C ILE A 219 22.90 10.22 -13.57
N TYR A 220 24.19 10.14 -13.21
CA TYR A 220 25.22 11.01 -13.80
C TYR A 220 25.41 10.76 -15.29
N LEU A 221 25.35 9.50 -15.74
CA LEU A 221 25.31 9.18 -17.17
C LEU A 221 24.08 9.81 -17.84
N THR A 222 22.88 9.60 -17.28
CA THR A 222 21.63 10.19 -17.78
C THR A 222 21.72 11.72 -17.90
N ASN A 223 22.30 12.38 -16.90
CA ASN A 223 22.52 13.82 -16.92
C ASN A 223 23.47 14.26 -18.05
N ASP A 224 24.60 13.57 -18.26
CA ASP A 224 25.53 13.90 -19.34
C ASP A 224 24.86 13.72 -20.71
N VAL A 225 24.07 12.65 -20.88
CA VAL A 225 23.31 12.41 -22.11
C VAL A 225 22.25 13.49 -22.34
N LEU A 226 21.43 13.83 -21.32
CA LEU A 226 20.44 14.91 -21.37
C LEU A 226 21.05 16.25 -21.82
N HIS A 227 22.15 16.64 -21.20
CA HIS A 227 22.87 17.87 -21.55
C HIS A 227 23.29 17.88 -23.03
N HIS A 228 23.79 16.74 -23.54
CA HIS A 228 24.22 16.63 -24.93
C HIS A 228 23.03 16.54 -25.89
N CYS A 229 21.89 15.97 -25.49
CA CYS A 229 20.69 15.90 -26.33
C CYS A 229 20.18 17.30 -26.65
N GLN A 230 20.16 18.20 -25.66
CA GLN A 230 19.78 19.60 -25.87
C GLN A 230 20.76 20.34 -26.78
N ARG A 231 22.08 20.12 -26.63
CA ARG A 231 23.09 20.78 -27.48
C ARG A 231 23.15 20.25 -28.91
N LYS A 232 22.95 18.94 -29.10
CA LYS A 232 23.02 18.28 -30.43
C LYS A 232 21.66 18.15 -31.12
N SER A 233 20.58 18.66 -30.51
CA SER A 233 19.20 18.53 -31.01
C SER A 233 18.74 17.08 -31.24
N GLN A 234 19.19 16.13 -30.42
CA GLN A 234 18.70 14.74 -30.45
C GLN A 234 17.35 14.65 -29.73
N ARG A 235 16.26 14.96 -30.45
CA ARG A 235 14.91 15.10 -29.88
C ARG A 235 14.33 13.78 -29.38
N ASP A 236 14.53 12.69 -30.12
CA ASP A 236 13.97 11.38 -29.76
C ASP A 236 14.61 10.83 -28.48
N LEU A 237 15.94 10.95 -28.37
CA LEU A 237 16.66 10.55 -27.17
C LEU A 237 16.31 11.45 -25.97
N LEU A 238 16.15 12.76 -26.19
CA LEU A 238 15.66 13.67 -25.14
C LEU A 238 14.28 13.24 -24.64
N ALA A 239 13.32 13.00 -25.56
CA ALA A 239 11.97 12.59 -25.22
C ALA A 239 11.94 11.25 -24.46
N ALA A 240 12.75 10.28 -24.88
CA ALA A 240 12.87 9.00 -24.19
C ALA A 240 13.44 9.14 -22.76
N LEU A 241 14.43 10.02 -22.56
CA LEU A 241 14.99 10.29 -21.24
C LEU A 241 14.03 11.06 -20.33
N GLN A 242 13.23 11.98 -20.89
CA GLN A 242 12.20 12.69 -20.15
C GLN A 242 11.12 11.75 -19.59
N LYS A 243 10.75 10.68 -20.31
CA LYS A 243 9.81 9.66 -19.82
C LYS A 243 10.31 8.88 -18.60
N VAL A 244 11.63 8.81 -18.38
CA VAL A 244 12.21 8.00 -17.31
C VAL A 244 12.80 8.81 -16.15
N VAL A 245 12.89 10.14 -16.26
CA VAL A 245 13.55 10.97 -15.23
C VAL A 245 12.84 10.91 -13.88
N VAL A 246 11.50 10.92 -13.88
CA VAL A 246 10.69 10.91 -12.65
C VAL A 246 10.90 9.62 -11.86
N PRO A 247 10.70 8.41 -12.44
CA PRO A 247 10.92 7.19 -11.69
C PRO A 247 12.37 7.01 -11.24
N ILE A 248 13.38 7.36 -12.06
CA ILE A 248 14.79 7.18 -11.63
C ILE A 248 15.18 8.12 -10.50
N TYR A 249 14.75 9.39 -10.55
CA TYR A 249 15.08 10.37 -9.53
C TYR A 249 14.34 10.07 -8.23
N CYS A 250 13.01 9.93 -8.30
CA CYS A 250 12.19 9.81 -7.10
C CYS A 250 12.45 8.49 -6.37
N THR A 251 12.60 7.37 -7.08
CA THR A 251 12.97 6.08 -6.48
C THR A 251 14.35 6.13 -5.83
N SER A 252 15.32 6.80 -6.47
CA SER A 252 16.66 6.94 -5.90
C SER A 252 16.68 7.83 -4.67
N PHE A 253 15.87 8.90 -4.66
CA PHE A 253 15.76 9.82 -3.54
C PHE A 253 15.10 9.16 -2.31
N LEU A 254 13.98 8.46 -2.52
CA LEU A 254 13.21 7.85 -1.43
C LEU A 254 13.88 6.62 -0.80
N ALA A 255 14.80 5.97 -1.53
CA ALA A 255 15.49 4.79 -1.02
C ALA A 255 16.73 5.10 -0.16
N VAL A 256 17.04 6.37 0.08
CA VAL A 256 18.24 6.76 0.83
C VAL A 256 17.93 7.79 1.91
N GLU A 257 18.79 7.81 2.94
CA GLU A 257 18.76 8.75 4.05
C GLU A 257 19.25 10.16 3.64
N GLU A 258 18.96 11.16 4.48
CA GLU A 258 19.13 12.60 4.20
C GLU A 258 20.53 12.99 3.70
N ASP A 259 21.60 12.43 4.26
CA ASP A 259 22.98 12.72 3.85
C ASP A 259 23.25 12.37 2.37
N LYS A 260 22.66 11.28 1.89
CA LYS A 260 22.78 10.82 0.51
C LYS A 260 21.82 11.56 -0.42
N GLN A 261 20.65 11.95 0.09
CA GLN A 261 19.66 12.73 -0.65
C GLN A 261 20.23 14.04 -1.18
N GLN A 262 21.09 14.73 -0.42
CA GLN A 262 21.72 15.98 -0.87
C GLN A 262 22.48 15.84 -2.20
N LYS A 263 23.13 14.68 -2.45
CA LYS A 263 23.83 14.44 -3.73
C LYS A 263 22.84 14.34 -4.90
N ILE A 264 21.67 13.76 -4.67
CA ILE A 264 20.59 13.64 -5.65
C ILE A 264 19.92 15.00 -5.87
N THR A 265 19.64 15.76 -4.80
CA THR A 265 19.02 17.10 -4.88
C THR A 265 19.85 18.09 -5.71
N ARG A 266 21.19 18.00 -5.66
CA ARG A 266 22.05 18.84 -6.51
C ARG A 266 21.81 18.62 -8.01
N LEU A 267 21.41 17.42 -8.43
CA LEU A 267 21.06 17.14 -9.81
C LEU A 267 19.74 17.81 -10.20
N LEU A 268 18.74 17.80 -9.31
CA LEU A 268 17.48 18.51 -9.53
C LEU A 268 17.70 20.01 -9.72
N GLN A 269 18.50 20.63 -8.85
CA GLN A 269 18.86 22.06 -8.98
C GLN A 269 19.56 22.36 -10.31
N LEU A 270 20.43 21.44 -10.77
CA LEU A 270 21.09 21.58 -12.08
C LEU A 270 20.07 21.50 -13.22
N TRP A 271 19.12 20.58 -13.15
CA TRP A 271 18.10 20.38 -14.19
C TRP A 271 17.12 21.54 -14.28
N GLU A 272 16.69 22.08 -13.14
CA GLU A 272 15.85 23.27 -13.04
C GLU A 272 16.55 24.49 -13.64
N LYS A 273 17.82 24.73 -13.25
CA LYS A 273 18.61 25.84 -13.77
C LYS A 273 18.84 25.78 -15.29
N ASN A 274 19.03 24.58 -15.83
CA ASN A 274 19.33 24.39 -17.24
C ASN A 274 18.09 24.25 -18.13
N GLY A 275 16.89 24.15 -17.53
CA GLY A 275 15.63 24.07 -18.27
C GLY A 275 15.49 22.82 -19.13
N TYR A 276 15.94 21.66 -18.63
CA TYR A 276 15.83 20.38 -19.36
C TYR A 276 14.40 19.81 -19.37
N PHE A 277 13.59 20.21 -18.39
CA PHE A 277 12.26 19.69 -18.14
C PHE A 277 11.26 20.83 -17.99
N ASP A 278 9.99 20.55 -18.25
CA ASP A 278 8.89 21.47 -18.03
C ASP A 278 8.54 21.60 -16.53
N ASP A 279 7.80 22.65 -16.19
CA ASP A 279 7.45 22.97 -14.79
C ASP A 279 6.71 21.81 -14.10
N ILE A 280 5.90 21.06 -14.85
CA ILE A 280 5.15 19.89 -14.33
C ILE A 280 6.13 18.80 -13.89
N THR A 281 7.09 18.45 -14.74
CA THR A 281 8.11 17.45 -14.38
C THR A 281 8.97 17.95 -13.22
N ILE A 282 9.38 19.21 -13.20
CA ILE A 282 10.16 19.76 -12.08
C ILE A 282 9.37 19.68 -10.76
N GLN A 283 8.07 20.01 -10.77
CA GLN A 283 7.21 19.90 -9.59
C GLN A 283 7.12 18.46 -9.07
N GLN A 284 7.04 17.47 -9.97
CA GLN A 284 7.06 16.05 -9.61
C GLN A 284 8.37 15.66 -8.91
N LEU A 285 9.50 16.14 -9.42
CA LEU A 285 10.82 15.86 -8.85
C LEU A 285 11.04 16.58 -7.50
N GLN A 286 10.44 17.75 -7.30
CA GLN A 286 10.48 18.48 -6.02
C GLN A 286 9.68 17.77 -4.92
N SER A 287 8.70 16.96 -5.27
CA SER A 287 7.88 16.17 -4.34
C SER A 287 7.95 14.67 -4.65
N PRO A 288 9.05 13.97 -4.32
CA PRO A 288 9.32 12.62 -4.83
C PRO A 288 8.22 11.58 -4.62
N ALA A 289 7.60 11.53 -3.44
CA ALA A 289 6.51 10.60 -3.15
C ALA A 289 5.27 10.87 -4.02
N LEU A 290 4.90 12.15 -4.18
CA LEU A 290 3.80 12.56 -5.05
C LEU A 290 4.15 12.30 -6.53
N GLY A 291 5.38 12.60 -6.94
CA GLY A 291 5.88 12.35 -8.28
C GLY A 291 5.81 10.88 -8.67
N LEU A 292 6.20 9.95 -7.78
CA LEU A 292 5.99 8.52 -8.00
C LEU A 292 4.52 8.13 -8.07
N GLY A 293 3.67 8.69 -7.20
CA GLY A 293 2.23 8.44 -7.26
C GLY A 293 1.61 8.86 -8.59
N GLN A 294 1.99 10.02 -9.11
CA GLN A 294 1.55 10.51 -10.42
C GLN A 294 2.11 9.66 -11.57
N TYR A 295 3.38 9.26 -11.49
CA TYR A 295 3.98 8.34 -12.45
C TYR A 295 3.23 7.01 -12.47
N GLN A 296 2.91 6.42 -11.31
CA GLN A 296 2.13 5.20 -11.21
C GLN A 296 0.73 5.35 -11.83
N ALA A 297 0.07 6.49 -11.62
CA ALA A 297 -1.22 6.78 -12.25
C ALA A 297 -1.10 6.87 -13.79
N SER A 298 0.00 7.43 -14.30
CA SER A 298 0.26 7.47 -15.73
C SER A 298 0.46 6.07 -16.31
N LEU A 299 1.17 5.18 -15.61
CA LEU A 299 1.34 3.77 -16.02
C LEU A 299 0.02 2.99 -16.02
N ILE A 300 -0.85 3.22 -15.04
CA ILE A 300 -2.20 2.63 -15.01
C ILE A 300 -3.00 3.01 -16.26
N THR A 301 -2.81 4.25 -16.73
CA THR A 301 -3.49 4.76 -17.93
C THR A 301 -2.87 4.21 -19.20
N GLU A 302 -1.53 4.19 -19.29
CA GLU A 302 -0.79 3.69 -20.44
C GLU A 302 -1.03 2.19 -20.67
N TYR A 303 -1.04 1.40 -19.59
CA TYR A 303 -1.28 -0.05 -19.63
C TYR A 303 -2.71 -0.43 -19.24
N ALA A 304 -3.67 0.48 -19.45
CA ALA A 304 -5.08 0.26 -19.14
C ALA A 304 -5.65 -1.07 -19.67
N PRO A 305 -5.30 -1.57 -20.89
CA PRO A 305 -5.83 -2.85 -21.36
C PRO A 305 -5.53 -4.05 -20.45
N GLY A 306 -4.37 -4.07 -19.79
CA GLY A 306 -4.01 -5.11 -18.82
C GLY A 306 -4.55 -4.85 -17.41
N VAL A 307 -4.70 -3.57 -17.04
CA VAL A 307 -5.08 -3.14 -15.68
C VAL A 307 -6.60 -3.12 -15.46
N GLN A 308 -7.38 -2.70 -16.46
CA GLN A 308 -8.83 -2.55 -16.35
C GLN A 308 -9.57 -3.83 -15.94
N PRO A 309 -9.27 -5.02 -16.53
CA PRO A 309 -9.93 -6.26 -16.13
C PRO A 309 -9.73 -6.59 -14.64
N ILE A 310 -8.53 -6.35 -14.11
CA ILE A 310 -8.20 -6.56 -12.70
C ILE A 310 -9.00 -5.59 -11.83
N GLN A 311 -9.00 -4.30 -12.17
CA GLN A 311 -9.75 -3.29 -11.42
C GLN A 311 -11.26 -3.60 -11.37
N MET A 312 -11.84 -4.00 -12.51
CA MET A 312 -13.25 -4.39 -12.57
C MET A 312 -13.57 -5.62 -11.74
N ALA A 313 -12.71 -6.65 -11.77
CA ALA A 313 -12.90 -7.86 -10.98
C ALA A 313 -12.92 -7.57 -9.47
N PHE A 314 -11.95 -6.79 -8.96
CA PHE A 314 -11.93 -6.39 -7.55
C PHE A 314 -13.09 -5.47 -7.18
N GLN A 315 -13.50 -4.56 -8.08
CA GLN A 315 -14.66 -3.70 -7.85
C GLN A 315 -15.95 -4.52 -7.68
N GLN A 316 -16.16 -5.55 -8.51
CA GLN A 316 -17.30 -6.46 -8.39
C GLN A 316 -17.25 -7.25 -7.08
N GLN A 317 -16.07 -7.72 -6.67
CA GLN A 317 -15.91 -8.47 -5.42
C GLN A 317 -16.20 -7.60 -4.18
N ILE A 318 -15.68 -6.37 -4.15
CA ILE A 318 -15.97 -5.41 -3.07
C ILE A 318 -17.47 -5.08 -3.03
N GLN A 319 -18.09 -4.89 -4.19
CA GLN A 319 -19.53 -4.62 -4.26
C GLN A 319 -20.35 -5.80 -3.74
N ALA A 320 -19.97 -7.04 -4.07
CA ALA A 320 -20.64 -8.24 -3.57
C ALA A 320 -20.55 -8.34 -2.02
N LEU A 321 -19.39 -8.05 -1.43
CA LEU A 321 -19.22 -8.02 0.03
C LEU A 321 -20.11 -6.97 0.69
N LYS A 322 -20.19 -5.77 0.11
CA LYS A 322 -21.08 -4.70 0.61
C LYS A 322 -22.55 -5.12 0.56
N THR A 323 -22.98 -5.72 -0.55
CA THR A 323 -24.35 -6.22 -0.68
C THR A 323 -24.65 -7.33 0.33
N GLN A 324 -23.72 -8.27 0.58
CA GLN A 324 -23.90 -9.30 1.61
C GLN A 324 -24.05 -8.71 3.02
N HIS A 325 -23.28 -7.66 3.34
CA HIS A 325 -23.42 -6.93 4.60
C HIS A 325 -24.80 -6.24 4.71
N GLU A 326 -25.23 -5.54 3.66
CA GLU A 326 -26.53 -4.87 3.62
C GLU A 326 -27.69 -5.85 3.82
N GLU A 327 -27.64 -7.01 3.15
CA GLU A 327 -28.62 -8.09 3.30
C GLU A 327 -28.63 -8.66 4.72
N PHE A 328 -27.46 -8.87 5.32
CA PHE A 328 -27.33 -9.32 6.71
C PHE A 328 -27.98 -8.33 7.68
N VAL A 329 -27.69 -7.03 7.54
CA VAL A 329 -28.27 -5.97 8.38
C VAL A 329 -29.79 -5.86 8.18
N ALA A 330 -30.27 -5.98 6.94
CA ALA A 330 -31.70 -5.96 6.63
C ALA A 330 -32.44 -7.14 7.27
N ASN A 331 -31.88 -8.34 7.16
CA ASN A 331 -32.43 -9.57 7.76
C ASN A 331 -32.51 -9.47 9.28
N LEU A 332 -31.46 -8.95 9.91
CA LEU A 332 -31.45 -8.65 11.33
C LEU A 332 -32.61 -7.69 11.67
N LYS A 333 -32.69 -6.52 11.03
CA LYS A 333 -33.74 -5.50 11.29
C LYS A 333 -35.16 -6.06 11.10
N GLN A 334 -35.36 -6.95 10.15
CA GLN A 334 -36.65 -7.61 9.93
C GLN A 334 -37.03 -8.57 11.08
N GLN A 335 -36.07 -9.29 11.67
CA GLN A 335 -36.34 -10.13 12.85
C GLN A 335 -36.78 -9.28 14.06
N GLN A 336 -36.25 -8.06 14.22
CA GLN A 336 -36.64 -7.15 15.29
C GLN A 336 -38.11 -6.70 15.17
N THR A 337 -38.54 -6.31 13.96
CA THR A 337 -39.93 -5.87 13.70
C THR A 337 -40.94 -7.01 13.78
N ALA A 338 -40.57 -8.22 13.35
CA ALA A 338 -41.39 -9.42 13.48
C ALA A 338 -41.49 -9.90 14.94
N GLY A 339 -40.38 -9.92 15.68
CA GLY A 339 -40.34 -10.25 17.11
C GLY A 339 -41.13 -9.26 17.98
N GLY A 340 -41.09 -7.97 17.64
CA GLY A 340 -41.89 -6.92 18.27
C GLY A 340 -43.41 -7.08 18.06
N ARG A 341 -43.84 -7.50 16.86
CA ARG A 341 -45.26 -7.84 16.58
C ARG A 341 -45.74 -9.08 17.33
N CYS A 342 -44.89 -10.11 17.45
CA CYS A 342 -45.21 -11.33 18.20
C CYS A 342 -45.31 -11.09 19.72
N ARG A 343 -44.46 -10.20 20.28
CA ARG A 343 -44.57 -9.78 21.69
C ARG A 343 -45.79 -8.90 21.96
N ARG A 344 -46.14 -7.96 21.07
CA ARG A 344 -47.35 -7.14 21.21
C ARG A 344 -48.66 -7.95 21.11
N SER A 345 -48.69 -8.98 20.27
CA SER A 345 -49.86 -9.88 20.15
C SER A 345 -50.03 -10.81 21.36
N ARG A 346 -48.94 -11.29 21.98
CA ARG A 346 -49.00 -12.03 23.25
C ARG A 346 -49.45 -11.17 24.45
N ALA A 347 -49.05 -9.89 24.49
CA ALA A 347 -49.51 -8.95 25.52
C ALA A 347 -51.01 -8.59 25.36
N ALA A 348 -51.52 -8.52 24.13
CA ALA A 348 -52.95 -8.29 23.88
C ALA A 348 -53.83 -9.53 24.20
N GLY A 349 -53.29 -10.75 24.07
CA GLY A 349 -54.01 -11.99 24.37
C GLY A 349 -54.18 -12.32 25.86
N THR A 350 -53.43 -11.66 26.75
CA THR A 350 -53.45 -11.91 28.21
C THR A 350 -54.36 -10.98 29.01
N CYS A 351 -54.94 -9.94 28.38
CA CYS A 351 -55.88 -9.01 29.05
C CYS A 351 -57.37 -9.40 28.96
N ARG A 352 -57.71 -10.60 28.48
CA ARG A 352 -59.12 -11.03 28.29
C ARG A 352 -59.48 -12.31 29.06
N SER A 353 -59.14 -12.39 30.35
CA SER A 353 -59.60 -13.48 31.23
C SER A 353 -59.58 -13.07 32.71
N ARG A 354 -60.24 -11.97 33.06
CA ARG A 354 -60.68 -11.69 34.43
C ARG A 354 -61.92 -10.83 34.34
N ASP A 355 -63.06 -11.47 34.13
CA ASP A 355 -64.40 -10.99 34.54
C ASP A 355 -65.42 -12.03 34.10
N LYS A 356 -65.61 -13.04 34.95
CA LYS A 356 -66.83 -13.86 35.07
C LYS A 356 -66.59 -14.93 36.14
N ALA A 357 -67.02 -14.65 37.36
CA ALA A 357 -67.68 -15.60 38.27
C ALA A 357 -67.71 -15.01 39.69
N SER A 358 -68.82 -14.38 40.05
CA SER A 358 -69.34 -14.51 41.41
C SER A 358 -70.81 -14.07 41.40
N ILE A 359 -71.70 -15.05 41.56
CA ILE A 359 -73.02 -15.02 42.21
C ILE A 359 -73.63 -16.39 41.87
N PHE A 360 -73.61 -17.30 42.84
CA PHE A 360 -74.77 -18.10 43.28
C PHE A 360 -74.28 -19.01 44.42
N HIS A 361 -74.76 -18.72 45.63
CA HIS A 361 -74.53 -19.51 46.84
C HIS A 361 -75.77 -20.38 47.10
N ASP A 362 -75.45 -21.61 47.52
CA ASP A 362 -76.26 -22.73 48.00
C ASP A 362 -77.74 -22.59 48.36
N PHE A 363 -78.47 -23.63 47.96
CA PHE A 363 -79.71 -24.12 48.52
C PHE A 363 -79.40 -25.37 49.38
N SER A 364 -79.70 -25.38 50.69
CA SER A 364 -80.17 -26.61 51.36
C SER A 364 -80.76 -26.35 52.76
N THR A 365 -82.09 -26.40 52.81
CA THR A 365 -82.96 -27.05 53.82
C THR A 365 -82.57 -27.05 55.31
N ARG A 366 -83.30 -26.28 56.13
CA ARG A 366 -84.31 -26.79 57.07
C ARG A 366 -85.22 -25.69 57.59
#